data_AF-G5JWM5-F1
#
_entry.id   AF-G5JWM5-F1
#
_cell.length_a   1.000
_cell.length_b   1.000
_cell.length_c   1.000
_cell.angle_alpha   90.00
_cell.angle_beta   90.00
_cell.angle_gamma   90.00
#
_symmetry.space_group_name_H-M   'P 1'
#
loop_
_entity.id
_entity.type
_entity.pdbx_description
1 polymer ?
#
loop_
_entity_poly.entity_id
_entity_poly.type
_entity_poly.pdbx_seq_one_letter_code
_entity_poly.pdbx_strand_id
1 'polypeptide(L)'
;MINFSDLMTTIIGAFIGGLFSIWVVRLQLKSREKEREAKQASKIAAWLTGVSNSNDQSKNCFIRYNLIINNSSNLPIYNVLVLALSNKRYLHFQNIKYWDYNLINYYPFLAPGEKIDSIKTYGSGFSEYPMVSILFTDTNMRHWYRNQMGKLTQLNAQEYDKLVKNLSYRPPL
;
A
#
# COMPACT_ATOMS: atom_id res chain seq x y z
N MET A 1 -18.73 37.05 51.07
CA MET A 1 -19.33 35.70 50.98
C MET A 1 -19.20 35.27 49.53
N ILE A 2 -18.44 34.21 49.22
CA ILE A 2 -18.40 33.65 47.87
C ILE A 2 -19.72 32.90 47.66
N ASN A 3 -20.47 33.24 46.61
CA ASN A 3 -21.73 32.57 46.31
C ASN A 3 -21.46 31.13 45.88
N PHE A 4 -22.14 30.18 46.51
CA PHE A 4 -21.98 28.75 46.24
C PHE A 4 -22.29 28.40 44.77
N SER A 5 -23.16 29.18 44.12
CA SER A 5 -23.46 29.10 42.68
C SER A 5 -22.26 29.44 41.79
N ASP A 6 -21.46 30.44 42.18
CA ASP A 6 -20.32 30.91 41.40
C ASP A 6 -19.14 29.93 41.54
N LEU A 7 -19.00 29.33 42.72
CA LEU A 7 -18.05 28.24 42.96
C LEU A 7 -18.41 27.00 42.12
N MET A 8 -19.69 26.59 42.13
CA MET A 8 -20.17 25.42 41.40
C MET A 8 -20.05 25.56 39.88
N THR A 9 -20.40 26.72 39.32
CA THR A 9 -20.27 27.00 37.88
C THR A 9 -18.80 27.01 37.44
N THR A 10 -17.90 27.54 38.26
CA THR A 10 -16.46 27.54 37.99
C THR A 10 -15.88 26.11 38.00
N ILE A 11 -16.27 25.27 38.97
CA ILE A 11 -15.82 23.88 39.06
C ILE A 11 -16.31 23.06 37.86
N ILE A 12 -17.59 23.21 37.49
CA ILE A 12 -18.18 22.51 36.33
C ILE A 12 -17.50 22.96 35.03
N GLY A 13 -17.26 24.26 34.85
CA GLY A 13 -16.58 24.81 33.68
C GLY A 13 -15.15 24.28 33.52
N ALA A 14 -14.39 24.23 34.62
CA ALA A 14 -13.04 23.67 34.62
C ALA A 14 -13.03 22.16 34.27
N PHE A 15 -14.01 21.40 34.78
CA PHE A 15 -14.12 19.96 34.50
C PHE A 15 -14.44 19.67 33.04
N ILE A 16 -15.40 20.40 32.45
CA ILE A 16 -15.78 20.25 31.04
C ILE A 16 -14.64 20.68 30.12
N GLY A 17 -13.97 21.81 30.43
CA GLY A 17 -12.80 22.26 29.68
C GLY A 17 -11.64 21.25 29.71
N GLY A 18 -11.39 20.63 30.87
CA GLY A 18 -10.40 19.56 31.03
C GLY A 18 -10.73 18.32 30.19
N LEU A 19 -11.98 17.85 30.21
CA LEU A 19 -12.39 16.68 29.42
C LEU A 19 -12.34 16.95 27.90
N PHE A 20 -12.78 18.14 27.48
CA PHE A 20 -12.76 18.52 26.06
C PHE A 20 -11.33 18.65 25.52
N SER A 21 -10.43 19.27 26.28
CA SER A 21 -9.02 19.39 25.88
C SER A 21 -8.32 18.02 25.78
N ILE A 22 -8.55 17.11 26.72
CA ILE A 22 -8.05 15.72 26.64
C ILE A 22 -8.59 15.02 25.38
N TRP A 23 -9.86 15.18 25.07
CA TRP A 23 -10.48 14.58 23.90
C TRP A 23 -9.88 15.11 22.58
N VAL A 24 -9.71 16.43 22.46
CA VAL A 24 -9.06 17.07 21.30
C VAL A 24 -7.62 16.58 21.14
N VAL A 25 -6.85 16.51 22.21
CA VAL A 25 -5.47 16.01 22.18
C VAL A 25 -5.43 14.56 21.70
N ARG A 26 -6.33 13.69 22.18
CA ARG A 26 -6.42 12.29 21.72
C ARG A 26 -6.73 12.19 20.23
N LEU A 27 -7.65 13.01 19.71
CA LEU A 27 -7.96 13.05 18.28
C LEU A 27 -6.76 13.49 17.44
N GLN A 28 -6.06 14.54 17.86
CA GLN A 28 -4.87 15.04 17.17
C GLN A 28 -3.73 14.02 17.17
N LEU A 29 -3.51 13.31 18.29
CA LEU A 29 -2.51 12.25 18.38
C LEU A 29 -2.84 11.12 17.39
N LYS A 30 -4.10 10.68 17.35
CA LYS A 30 -4.56 9.65 16.43
C LYS A 30 -4.43 10.06 14.95
N SER A 31 -4.67 11.33 14.62
CA SER A 31 -4.51 11.82 13.24
C SER A 31 -3.03 11.90 12.85
N ARG A 32 -2.17 12.43 13.74
CA ARG A 32 -0.72 12.51 13.52
C ARG A 32 -0.08 11.14 13.38
N GLU A 33 -0.55 10.17 14.14
CA GLU A 33 -0.11 8.79 14.04
C GLU A 33 -0.48 8.24 12.67
N LYS A 34 -1.75 8.32 12.25
CA LYS A 34 -2.19 7.95 10.89
C LYS A 34 -1.42 8.66 9.79
N GLU A 35 -1.06 9.94 9.95
CA GLU A 35 -0.26 10.68 8.98
C GLU A 35 1.19 10.19 8.93
N ARG A 36 1.86 10.01 10.07
CA ARG A 36 3.23 9.48 10.14
C ARG A 36 3.33 8.08 9.55
N GLU A 37 2.27 7.33 9.73
CA GLU A 37 2.07 6.01 9.23
C GLU A 37 1.85 5.97 7.71
N ALA A 38 0.94 6.79 7.20
CA ALA A 38 0.76 6.98 5.76
C ALA A 38 2.04 7.53 5.09
N LYS A 39 2.91 8.22 5.83
CA LYS A 39 4.22 8.68 5.35
C LYS A 39 5.20 7.54 5.03
N GLN A 40 5.09 6.35 5.64
CA GLN A 40 5.93 5.22 5.21
C GLN A 40 5.42 4.70 3.87
N ALA A 41 4.15 4.33 3.82
CA ALA A 41 3.52 3.76 2.63
C ALA A 41 3.57 4.70 1.40
N SER A 42 3.52 6.02 1.63
CA SER A 42 3.66 7.01 0.56
C SER A 42 5.03 7.02 -0.12
N LYS A 43 6.08 6.51 0.55
CA LYS A 43 7.46 6.43 0.05
C LYS A 43 7.78 5.12 -0.68
N ILE A 44 6.80 4.22 -0.79
CA ILE A 44 6.94 2.96 -1.53
C ILE A 44 6.39 3.14 -2.93
N ALA A 45 7.18 2.80 -3.95
CA ALA A 45 6.79 2.86 -5.35
C ALA A 45 7.35 1.66 -6.13
N ALA A 46 6.67 1.31 -7.21
CA ALA A 46 7.16 0.34 -8.18
C ALA A 46 6.81 0.79 -9.59
N TRP A 47 7.72 0.60 -10.55
CA TRP A 47 7.50 0.94 -11.94
C TRP A 47 8.30 0.04 -12.88
N LEU A 48 7.90 0.05 -14.15
CA LEU A 48 8.63 -0.62 -15.22
C LEU A 48 9.48 0.41 -15.96
N THR A 49 10.66 0.00 -16.43
CA THR A 49 11.52 0.89 -17.23
C THR A 49 11.55 0.49 -18.71
N GLY A 50 11.97 -0.74 -19.00
CA GLY A 50 12.07 -1.23 -20.38
C GLY A 50 11.96 -2.76 -20.47
N VAL A 51 11.89 -3.27 -21.69
CA VAL A 51 11.91 -4.72 -21.95
C VAL A 51 13.25 -5.28 -21.51
N SER A 52 13.22 -6.41 -20.82
CA SER A 52 14.43 -7.07 -20.33
C SER A 52 15.11 -7.81 -21.48
N ASN A 53 16.40 -7.56 -21.70
CA ASN A 53 17.22 -8.17 -22.77
C ASN A 53 17.67 -9.60 -22.41
N SER A 54 16.79 -10.43 -21.85
CA SER A 54 17.12 -11.83 -21.61
C SER A 54 16.99 -12.61 -22.92
N ASN A 55 18.06 -13.28 -23.35
CA ASN A 55 18.11 -14.20 -24.51
C ASN A 55 17.11 -15.38 -24.42
N ASP A 56 16.39 -15.49 -23.32
CA ASP A 56 15.39 -16.51 -23.03
C ASP A 56 13.96 -16.01 -23.31
N GLN A 57 13.76 -15.31 -24.43
CA GLN A 57 12.44 -15.15 -25.05
C GLN A 57 12.02 -16.49 -25.70
N SER A 58 12.07 -17.58 -24.94
CA SER A 58 11.63 -18.89 -25.38
C SER A 58 10.11 -18.94 -25.34
N LYS A 59 9.47 -19.14 -26.51
CA LYS A 59 8.12 -19.71 -26.80
C LYS A 59 6.91 -19.37 -25.89
N ASN A 60 7.03 -18.44 -24.95
CA ASN A 60 6.00 -18.06 -23.99
C ASN A 60 5.29 -16.79 -24.45
N CYS A 61 3.98 -16.73 -24.21
CA CYS A 61 3.10 -15.60 -24.50
C CYS A 61 3.36 -14.34 -23.63
N PHE A 62 4.50 -14.25 -22.94
CA PHE A 62 4.81 -13.18 -21.99
C PHE A 62 6.06 -12.41 -22.40
N ILE A 63 6.00 -11.09 -22.23
CA ILE A 63 7.13 -10.18 -22.41
C ILE A 63 7.68 -9.80 -21.03
N ARG A 64 8.99 -10.00 -20.81
CA ARG A 64 9.66 -9.59 -19.57
C ARG A 64 10.02 -8.11 -19.61
N TYR A 65 9.68 -7.39 -18.55
CA TYR A 65 10.09 -6.00 -18.32
C TYR A 65 11.00 -5.92 -17.09
N ASN A 66 11.94 -4.99 -17.12
CA ASN A 66 12.71 -4.59 -15.95
C ASN A 66 11.78 -3.90 -14.95
N LEU A 67 11.77 -4.41 -13.73
CA LEU A 67 10.97 -3.95 -12.61
C LEU A 67 11.89 -3.25 -11.61
N ILE A 68 11.49 -2.05 -11.21
CA ILE A 68 12.10 -1.35 -10.08
C ILE A 68 11.07 -1.25 -8.96
N ILE A 69 11.49 -1.63 -7.75
CA ILE A 69 10.74 -1.44 -6.51
C ILE A 69 11.60 -0.56 -5.61
N ASN A 70 11.08 0.60 -5.26
CA ASN A 70 11.79 1.56 -4.43
C ASN A 70 11.07 1.72 -3.09
N ASN A 71 11.76 1.32 -2.02
CA ASN A 71 11.40 1.63 -0.65
C ASN A 71 12.24 2.83 -0.17
N SER A 72 11.77 4.05 -0.44
CA SER A 72 12.45 5.27 0.03
C SER A 72 12.15 5.62 1.50
N SER A 73 11.52 4.70 2.25
CA SER A 73 11.36 4.84 3.69
C SER A 73 12.62 4.34 4.42
N ASN A 74 12.76 4.69 5.68
CA ASN A 74 13.85 4.21 6.53
C ASN A 74 13.51 2.88 7.22
N LEU A 75 12.41 2.23 6.83
CA LEU A 75 11.87 1.03 7.45
C LEU A 75 11.61 -0.04 6.39
N PRO A 76 11.76 -1.32 6.71
CA PRO A 76 11.46 -2.40 5.77
C PRO A 76 9.95 -2.53 5.51
N ILE A 77 9.61 -3.25 4.44
CA ILE A 77 8.26 -3.71 4.14
C ILE A 77 8.24 -5.22 3.90
N TYR A 78 7.08 -5.83 4.12
CA TYR A 78 6.90 -7.29 4.14
C TYR A 78 5.79 -7.72 3.18
N ASN A 79 5.79 -9.01 2.85
CA ASN A 79 4.75 -9.65 2.04
C ASN A 79 4.43 -8.84 0.76
N VAL A 80 5.48 -8.47 0.04
CA VAL A 80 5.39 -7.58 -1.11
C VAL A 80 5.00 -8.39 -2.33
N LEU A 81 3.87 -8.03 -2.94
CA LEU A 81 3.39 -8.57 -4.19
C LEU A 81 3.40 -7.45 -5.23
N VAL A 82 4.10 -7.67 -6.33
CA VAL A 82 4.07 -6.79 -7.49
C VAL A 82 3.30 -7.48 -8.60
N LEU A 83 2.25 -6.85 -9.08
CA LEU A 83 1.38 -7.39 -10.11
C LEU A 83 1.64 -6.65 -11.41
N ALA A 84 1.93 -7.37 -12.48
CA ALA A 84 1.90 -6.81 -13.82
C ALA A 84 0.45 -6.66 -14.27
N LEU A 85 0.02 -5.43 -14.51
CA LEU A 85 -1.30 -5.03 -14.98
C LEU A 85 -1.13 -4.17 -16.25
N SER A 86 -2.17 -3.41 -16.60
CA SER A 86 -2.10 -2.39 -17.65
C SER A 86 -2.55 -1.02 -17.17
N ASN A 87 -2.27 0.00 -17.98
CA ASN A 87 -2.70 1.37 -17.77
C ASN A 87 -4.23 1.58 -17.88
N LYS A 88 -4.97 0.62 -18.45
CA LYS A 88 -6.41 0.78 -18.73
C LYS A 88 -7.31 -0.13 -17.89
N ARG A 89 -6.81 -1.28 -17.46
CA ARG A 89 -7.61 -2.31 -16.79
C ARG A 89 -7.27 -2.41 -15.32
N TYR A 90 -8.24 -2.86 -14.52
CA TYR A 90 -8.03 -3.20 -13.11
C TYR A 90 -7.44 -2.05 -12.25
N LEU A 91 -7.85 -0.81 -12.52
CA LEU A 91 -7.38 0.38 -11.77
C LEU A 91 -7.78 0.36 -10.28
N HIS A 92 -8.80 -0.43 -9.93
CA HIS A 92 -9.26 -0.66 -8.57
C HIS A 92 -9.01 -2.12 -8.20
N PHE A 93 -8.45 -2.36 -7.01
CA PHE A 93 -8.08 -3.72 -6.57
C PHE A 93 -9.28 -4.66 -6.49
N GLN A 94 -10.48 -4.14 -6.23
CA GLN A 94 -11.71 -4.95 -6.17
C GLN A 94 -12.07 -5.59 -7.52
N ASN A 95 -11.55 -5.03 -8.62
CA ASN A 95 -11.80 -5.55 -9.97
C ASN A 95 -10.83 -6.68 -10.34
N ILE A 96 -9.77 -6.88 -9.57
CA ILE A 96 -8.80 -7.96 -9.79
C ILE A 96 -9.43 -9.28 -9.34
N LYS A 97 -9.73 -10.15 -10.30
CA LYS A 97 -10.31 -11.48 -10.09
C LYS A 97 -9.56 -12.49 -10.95
N TYR A 98 -9.15 -13.61 -10.35
CA TYR A 98 -8.48 -14.73 -11.05
C TYR A 98 -7.25 -14.29 -11.85
N TRP A 99 -6.25 -13.73 -11.15
CA TRP A 99 -5.02 -13.26 -11.79
C TRP A 99 -4.06 -14.41 -12.10
N ASP A 100 -3.35 -14.31 -13.23
CA ASP A 100 -2.31 -15.27 -13.58
C ASP A 100 -1.11 -15.12 -12.64
N TYR A 101 -0.77 -16.18 -11.91
CA TYR A 101 0.35 -16.18 -10.96
C TYR A 101 1.70 -15.89 -11.65
N ASN A 102 1.82 -16.15 -12.97
CA ASN A 102 3.02 -15.81 -13.73
C ASN A 102 3.28 -14.32 -13.85
N LEU A 103 2.26 -13.49 -13.62
CA LEU A 103 2.32 -12.03 -13.69
C LEU A 103 2.53 -11.39 -12.33
N ILE A 104 2.94 -12.17 -11.34
CA ILE A 104 3.12 -11.74 -9.96
C ILE A 104 4.54 -12.07 -9.52
N ASN A 105 5.24 -11.06 -9.02
CA ASN A 105 6.46 -11.27 -8.25
C ASN A 105 6.14 -11.15 -6.76
N TYR A 106 6.72 -12.05 -5.96
CA TYR A 106 6.61 -12.02 -4.51
C TYR A 106 7.97 -11.82 -3.85
N TYR A 107 7.99 -10.97 -2.84
CA TYR A 107 9.14 -10.77 -1.96
C TYR A 107 8.65 -10.83 -0.51
N PRO A 108 9.16 -11.77 0.31
CA PRO A 108 8.77 -11.84 1.72
C PRO A 108 9.19 -10.59 2.49
N PHE A 109 10.28 -9.96 2.06
CA PHE A 109 10.90 -8.82 2.73
C PHE A 109 11.62 -7.92 1.73
N LEU A 110 11.47 -6.61 1.88
CA LEU A 110 12.30 -5.60 1.19
C LEU A 110 12.82 -4.57 2.19
N ALA A 111 14.15 -4.45 2.26
CA ALA A 111 14.84 -3.42 3.02
C ALA A 111 14.62 -2.01 2.41
N PRO A 112 14.94 -0.93 3.15
CA PRO A 112 15.11 0.40 2.57
C PRO A 112 16.03 0.40 1.35
N GLY A 113 15.67 1.16 0.33
CA GLY A 113 16.42 1.31 -0.91
C GLY A 113 15.69 0.77 -2.14
N GLU A 114 16.46 0.65 -3.22
CA GLU A 114 15.97 0.18 -4.52
C GLU A 114 16.25 -1.31 -4.71
N LYS A 115 15.25 -2.03 -5.23
CA LYS A 115 15.40 -3.39 -5.74
C LYS A 115 15.10 -3.40 -7.23
N ILE A 116 16.02 -3.95 -8.00
CA ILE A 116 15.90 -4.17 -9.44
C ILE A 116 15.66 -5.65 -9.69
N ASP A 117 14.68 -5.96 -10.53
CA ASP A 117 14.32 -7.34 -10.93
C ASP A 117 13.67 -7.33 -12.33
N SER A 118 13.07 -8.45 -12.73
CA SER A 118 12.23 -8.55 -13.92
C SER A 118 10.85 -9.13 -13.59
N ILE A 119 9.82 -8.72 -14.32
CA ILE A 119 8.47 -9.25 -14.20
C ILE A 119 7.92 -9.61 -15.58
N LYS A 120 7.16 -10.69 -15.67
CA LYS A 120 6.43 -11.06 -16.88
C LYS A 120 5.20 -10.17 -17.05
N THR A 121 4.90 -9.80 -18.28
CA THR A 121 3.73 -8.99 -18.65
C THR A 121 3.10 -9.55 -19.92
N TYR A 122 1.87 -9.15 -20.25
CA TYR A 122 1.27 -9.42 -21.57
C TYR A 122 1.81 -8.51 -22.69
N GLY A 123 2.79 -7.64 -22.39
CA GLY A 123 3.34 -6.69 -23.35
C GLY A 123 2.44 -5.48 -23.59
N SER A 124 2.70 -4.79 -24.69
CA SER A 124 1.95 -3.61 -25.13
C SER A 124 1.09 -3.95 -26.35
N GLY A 125 -0.09 -3.35 -26.45
CA GLY A 125 -1.03 -3.51 -27.56
C GLY A 125 -1.77 -2.20 -27.83
N PHE A 126 -2.94 -2.26 -28.50
CA PHE A 126 -3.77 -1.11 -28.91
C PHE A 126 -3.96 -0.01 -27.82
N SER A 127 -2.98 0.91 -27.72
CA SER A 127 -2.91 1.95 -26.69
C SER A 127 -2.93 1.42 -25.24
N GLU A 128 -2.61 0.14 -25.04
CA GLU A 128 -2.52 -0.52 -23.74
C GLU A 128 -1.05 -0.83 -23.46
N TYR A 129 -0.53 -0.35 -22.33
CA TYR A 129 0.87 -0.52 -21.94
C TYR A 129 0.95 -1.22 -20.58
N PRO A 130 1.98 -2.07 -20.37
CA PRO A 130 2.15 -2.75 -19.11
C PRO A 130 2.48 -1.72 -18.03
N MET A 131 1.83 -1.88 -16.89
CA MET A 131 2.10 -1.12 -15.67
C MET A 131 2.11 -2.08 -14.50
N VAL A 132 2.52 -1.62 -13.32
CA VAL A 132 2.52 -2.45 -12.13
C VAL A 132 1.70 -1.83 -11.01
N SER A 133 1.10 -2.68 -10.20
CA SER A 133 0.64 -2.32 -8.87
C SER A 133 1.46 -3.06 -7.82
N ILE A 134 1.49 -2.52 -6.61
CA ILE A 134 2.21 -3.10 -5.48
C ILE A 134 1.28 -3.23 -4.27
N LEU A 135 1.22 -4.43 -3.72
CA LEU A 135 0.58 -4.75 -2.45
C LEU A 135 1.70 -5.07 -1.45
N PHE A 136 1.66 -4.47 -0.26
CA PHE A 136 2.70 -4.70 0.75
C PHE A 136 2.15 -4.50 2.15
N THR A 137 2.89 -5.03 3.13
CA THR A 137 2.64 -4.84 4.56
C THR A 137 3.73 -3.95 5.15
N ASP A 138 3.33 -2.91 5.90
CA ASP A 138 4.28 -2.03 6.58
C ASP A 138 4.75 -2.60 7.93
N THR A 139 5.63 -1.87 8.64
CA THR A 139 6.14 -2.32 9.95
C THR A 139 5.09 -2.35 11.05
N ASN A 140 3.95 -1.70 10.85
CA ASN A 140 2.83 -1.67 11.79
C ASN A 140 1.76 -2.71 11.41
N MET A 141 2.11 -3.71 10.59
CA MET A 141 1.23 -4.80 10.16
C MET A 141 0.01 -4.35 9.36
N ARG A 142 0.09 -3.22 8.66
CA ARG A 142 -1.01 -2.72 7.83
C ARG A 142 -0.75 -2.99 6.37
N HIS A 143 -1.83 -3.32 5.67
CA HIS A 143 -1.79 -3.69 4.27
C HIS A 143 -2.10 -2.50 3.37
N TRP A 144 -1.27 -2.31 2.35
CA TRP A 144 -1.34 -1.17 1.44
C TRP A 144 -1.32 -1.65 0.01
N TYR A 145 -2.22 -1.11 -0.79
CA TYR A 145 -2.25 -1.30 -2.24
C TYR A 145 -1.97 0.04 -2.92
N ARG A 146 -0.96 0.08 -3.79
CA ARG A 146 -0.74 1.19 -4.71
C ARG A 146 -1.01 0.71 -6.13
N ASN A 147 -1.99 1.34 -6.77
CA ASN A 147 -2.37 1.00 -8.14
C ASN A 147 -1.39 1.56 -9.18
N GLN A 148 -1.64 1.22 -10.45
CA GLN A 148 -0.85 1.62 -11.62
C GLN A 148 -0.78 3.14 -11.84
N MET A 149 -1.73 3.88 -11.28
CA MET A 149 -1.82 5.34 -11.35
C MET A 149 -1.17 6.01 -10.14
N GLY A 150 -0.51 5.24 -9.27
CA GLY A 150 0.15 5.74 -8.06
C GLY A 150 -0.79 6.01 -6.88
N LYS A 151 -2.10 5.74 -7.00
CA LYS A 151 -3.06 5.91 -5.91
C LYS A 151 -2.81 4.86 -4.83
N LEU A 152 -2.50 5.35 -3.64
CA LEU A 152 -2.28 4.54 -2.44
C LEU A 152 -3.60 4.35 -1.68
N THR A 153 -3.90 3.12 -1.29
CA THR A 153 -5.11 2.75 -0.54
C THR A 153 -4.72 1.79 0.58
N GLN A 154 -5.13 2.09 1.82
CA GLN A 154 -5.02 1.15 2.93
C GLN A 154 -6.13 0.12 2.82
N LEU A 155 -5.80 -1.16 2.97
CA LEU A 155 -6.77 -2.26 2.97
C LEU A 155 -7.08 -2.69 4.41
N ASN A 156 -8.33 -3.01 4.69
CA ASN A 156 -8.66 -3.78 5.87
C ASN A 156 -8.33 -5.27 5.66
N ALA A 157 -8.37 -6.06 6.74
CA ALA A 157 -8.01 -7.49 6.68
C ALA A 157 -8.86 -8.29 5.68
N GLN A 158 -10.18 -8.03 5.62
CA GLN A 158 -11.08 -8.74 4.70
C GLN A 158 -10.78 -8.40 3.24
N GLU A 159 -10.47 -7.14 2.95
CA GLU A 159 -10.08 -6.69 1.62
C GLU A 159 -8.75 -7.30 1.18
N TYR A 160 -7.77 -7.34 2.10
CA TYR A 160 -6.48 -7.97 1.88
C TYR A 160 -6.63 -9.47 1.59
N ASP A 161 -7.31 -10.21 2.47
CA ASP A 161 -7.50 -11.65 2.33
C ASP A 161 -8.24 -12.00 1.03
N LYS A 162 -9.26 -11.22 0.68
CA LYS A 162 -10.00 -11.39 -0.57
C LYS A 162 -9.11 -11.14 -1.78
N LEU A 163 -8.30 -10.10 -1.77
CA LEU A 163 -7.38 -9.79 -2.86
C LEU A 163 -6.34 -10.90 -3.01
N VAL A 164 -5.64 -11.26 -1.93
CA VAL A 164 -4.65 -12.34 -1.89
C VAL A 164 -5.25 -13.66 -2.42
N LYS A 165 -6.48 -14.01 -2.00
CA LYS A 165 -7.21 -15.16 -2.53
C LYS A 165 -7.49 -15.06 -4.03
N ASN A 166 -7.90 -13.89 -4.53
CA ASN A 166 -8.18 -13.66 -5.95
C ASN A 166 -6.92 -13.74 -6.83
N LEU A 167 -5.75 -13.48 -6.25
CA LEU A 167 -4.45 -13.65 -6.92
C LEU A 167 -4.00 -15.12 -6.98
N SER A 168 -4.76 -16.04 -6.38
CA SER A 168 -4.38 -17.45 -6.22
C SER A 168 -3.00 -17.61 -5.57
N TYR A 169 -2.56 -16.59 -4.83
CA TYR A 169 -1.25 -16.51 -4.23
C TYR A 169 -1.44 -16.36 -2.72
N ARG A 170 -0.96 -17.33 -1.93
CA ARG A 170 -0.85 -17.16 -0.47
C ARG A 170 0.62 -16.93 -0.13
N PRO A 171 0.99 -15.77 0.43
CA PRO A 171 2.31 -15.62 1.05
C PRO A 171 2.53 -16.77 2.04
N PRO A 172 3.69 -17.44 2.05
CA PRO A 172 4.03 -18.37 3.12
C PRO A 172 3.98 -17.63 4.47
N LEU A 173 3.29 -18.23 5.45
CA LEU A 173 3.17 -17.74 6.82
C LEU A 173 4.54 -17.71 7.53
#